data_AF-A0A8B7NYQ7-F1
#
_entry.id   AF-A0A8B7NYQ7-F1
#
_cell.length_a   1.000
_cell.length_b   1.000
_cell.length_c   1.000
_cell.angle_alpha   90.00
_cell.angle_beta   90.00
_cell.angle_gamma   90.00
#
_symmetry.space_group_name_H-M   'P 1'
#
loop_
_entity.id
_entity.type
_entity.pdbx_description
1 polymer ?
#
loop_
_entity_poly.entity_id
_entity_poly.type
_entity_poly.pdbx_seq_one_letter_code
_entity_poly.pdbx_strand_id
1 'polypeptide(L)'
;MTRVLMLLIAAATASFAAGQSPCKIAFWAGTQFDMTALNNCVSQHKTEYEKFIASCPAINATLPTVNDAARCDPILSNFSKCLLRSAKLLKPDNTFDDVAFKTIALKKKCI
;
A
#
# COMPACT_ATOMS: atom_id res chain seq x y z
N MET A 1 -32.89 21.03 28.72
CA MET A 1 -31.99 21.27 27.57
C MET A 1 -30.49 21.06 27.88
N THR A 2 -30.13 20.59 29.08
CA THR A 2 -28.72 20.43 29.52
C THR A 2 -28.12 19.05 29.24
N ARG A 3 -28.91 17.97 29.26
CA ARG A 3 -28.42 16.60 29.01
C ARG A 3 -28.04 16.32 27.56
N VAL A 4 -28.81 16.85 26.60
CA VAL A 4 -28.56 16.66 25.16
C VAL A 4 -27.27 17.39 24.73
N LEU A 5 -27.01 18.57 25.31
CA LEU A 5 -25.80 19.34 25.04
C LEU A 5 -24.54 18.64 25.57
N MET A 6 -24.60 18.04 26.76
CA MET A 6 -23.46 17.28 27.30
C MET A 6 -23.14 16.02 26.48
N LEU A 7 -24.16 15.32 25.95
CA LEU A 7 -23.97 14.16 25.08
C LEU A 7 -23.29 14.54 23.75
N LEU A 8 -23.63 15.70 23.19
CA LEU A 8 -23.02 16.20 21.95
C LEU A 8 -21.54 16.58 22.15
N ILE A 9 -21.18 17.13 23.32
CA ILE A 9 -19.78 17.50 23.62
C ILE A 9 -18.92 16.25 23.86
N ALA A 10 -19.46 15.20 24.48
CA ALA A 10 -18.74 13.93 24.69
C ALA A 10 -18.50 13.14 23.39
N ALA A 11 -19.41 13.24 22.42
CA ALA A 11 -19.24 12.59 21.12
C ALA A 11 -18.18 13.29 20.25
N ALA A 12 -18.08 14.63 20.33
CA ALA A 12 -17.14 15.40 19.51
C ALA A 12 -15.68 15.21 19.96
N THR A 13 -15.40 15.02 21.25
CA THR A 13 -14.02 14.81 21.74
C THR A 13 -13.46 13.42 21.40
N ALA A 14 -14.32 12.42 21.19
CA ALA A 14 -13.90 11.09 20.73
C ALA A 14 -13.35 11.09 19.29
N SER A 15 -13.81 12.02 18.44
CA SER A 15 -13.35 12.12 17.04
C SER A 15 -11.91 12.64 16.91
N PHE A 16 -11.42 13.41 17.87
CA PHE A 16 -10.06 13.99 17.85
C PHE A 16 -9.00 13.11 18.53
N ALA A 17 -9.42 12.10 19.30
CA ALA A 17 -8.53 11.10 19.91
C ALA A 17 -8.32 9.86 19.01
N ALA A 18 -8.84 9.86 17.78
CA ALA A 18 -8.59 8.80 16.82
C ALA A 18 -7.13 8.88 16.35
N GLY A 19 -6.21 8.34 17.17
CA GLY A 19 -4.87 7.98 16.74
C GLY A 19 -4.95 7.08 15.49
N GLN A 20 -3.82 6.89 14.80
CA GLN A 20 -3.81 6.05 13.59
C GLN A 20 -4.56 4.75 13.84
N SER A 21 -5.52 4.42 12.98
CA SER A 21 -6.30 3.20 13.17
C SER A 21 -5.35 1.99 13.22
N PRO A 22 -5.66 0.95 14.01
CA PRO A 22 -4.85 -0.27 14.04
C PRO A 22 -4.59 -0.83 12.65
N CYS A 23 -5.55 -0.67 11.73
CA CYS A 23 -5.41 -1.05 10.34
C CYS A 23 -4.41 -0.17 9.57
N LYS A 24 -4.45 1.16 9.72
CA LYS A 24 -3.47 2.06 9.10
C LYS A 24 -2.04 1.72 9.55
N ILE A 25 -1.84 1.48 10.85
CA ILE A 25 -0.54 1.07 11.40
C ILE A 25 -0.10 -0.26 10.81
N ALA A 26 -1.00 -1.25 10.77
CA ALA A 26 -0.71 -2.57 10.24
C ALA A 26 -0.38 -2.53 8.74
N PHE A 27 -1.08 -1.70 7.97
CA PHE A 27 -0.76 -1.45 6.56
C PHE A 27 0.66 -0.92 6.41
N TRP A 28 1.03 0.18 7.09
CA TRP A 28 2.38 0.73 6.99
C TRP A 28 3.48 -0.24 7.44
N ALA A 29 3.22 -1.04 8.48
CA ALA A 29 4.13 -2.08 8.93
C ALA A 29 4.24 -3.24 7.93
N GLY A 30 3.15 -3.58 7.24
CA GLY A 30 3.09 -4.62 6.22
C GLY A 30 3.64 -4.19 4.86
N THR A 31 3.66 -2.87 4.57
CA THR A 31 4.27 -2.28 3.38
C THR A 31 5.76 -1.97 3.57
N GLN A 32 6.38 -2.38 4.68
CA GLN A 32 7.84 -2.26 4.80
C GLN A 32 8.48 -3.07 3.67
N PHE A 33 9.19 -2.37 2.80
CA PHE A 33 9.86 -2.98 1.66
C PHE A 33 11.01 -3.86 2.15
N ASP A 34 10.97 -5.13 1.77
CA ASP A 34 12.15 -5.98 1.85
C ASP A 34 13.19 -5.46 0.85
N MET A 35 14.21 -4.79 1.38
CA MET A 35 15.29 -4.19 0.57
C MET A 35 16.04 -5.22 -0.26
N THR A 36 16.13 -6.47 0.20
CA THR A 36 16.77 -7.56 -0.55
C THR A 36 15.92 -7.94 -1.75
N ALA A 37 14.61 -8.15 -1.53
CA ALA A 37 13.68 -8.41 -2.62
C ALA A 37 13.65 -7.25 -3.63
N LEU A 38 13.65 -6.01 -3.14
CA LEU A 38 13.71 -4.81 -3.97
C LEU A 38 14.95 -4.81 -4.87
N ASN A 39 16.15 -4.95 -4.29
CA ASN A 39 17.39 -4.94 -5.05
C ASN A 39 17.44 -6.08 -6.08
N ASN A 40 16.97 -7.27 -5.71
CA ASN A 40 16.90 -8.41 -6.63
C ASN A 40 15.95 -8.14 -7.80
N CYS A 41 14.74 -7.63 -7.52
CA CYS A 41 13.76 -7.32 -8.56
C CYS A 41 14.21 -6.15 -9.45
N VAL A 42 14.84 -5.11 -8.89
CA VAL A 42 15.45 -4.02 -9.68
C VAL A 42 16.54 -4.58 -10.59
N SER A 43 17.40 -5.46 -10.09
CA SER A 43 18.46 -6.06 -10.90
C SER A 43 17.90 -6.92 -12.05
N GLN A 44 16.88 -7.74 -11.77
CA GLN A 44 16.23 -8.60 -12.76
C GLN A 44 15.45 -7.80 -13.82
N HIS A 45 14.81 -6.71 -13.43
CA HIS A 45 13.94 -5.90 -14.27
C HIS A 45 14.52 -4.50 -14.52
N LYS A 46 15.86 -4.39 -14.56
CA LYS A 46 16.57 -3.10 -14.58
C LYS A 46 16.09 -2.18 -15.69
N THR A 47 16.00 -2.68 -16.93
CA THR A 47 15.56 -1.87 -18.08
C THR A 47 14.12 -1.37 -17.93
N GLU A 48 13.22 -2.21 -17.41
CA GLU A 48 11.83 -1.81 -17.15
C GLU A 48 11.77 -0.73 -16.07
N TYR A 49 12.53 -0.93 -14.99
CA TYR A 49 12.61 0.00 -13.87
C TYR A 49 13.19 1.36 -14.29
N GLU A 50 14.30 1.36 -15.05
CA GLU A 50 14.90 2.58 -15.61
C GLU A 50 13.94 3.30 -16.56
N LYS A 51 13.23 2.54 -17.42
CA LYS A 51 12.21 3.11 -18.32
C LYS A 51 11.06 3.74 -17.54
N PHE A 52 10.60 3.11 -16.47
CA PHE A 52 9.57 3.67 -15.60
C PHE A 52 10.04 5.00 -14.99
N ILE A 53 11.23 5.03 -14.37
CA ILE A 53 11.78 6.25 -13.76
C ILE A 53 11.92 7.39 -14.78
N ALA A 54 12.32 7.08 -16.01
CA ALA A 54 12.48 8.08 -17.07
C ALA A 54 11.15 8.55 -17.68
N SER A 55 10.14 7.68 -17.74
CA SER A 55 8.91 7.91 -18.53
C SER A 55 7.68 8.20 -17.68
N CYS A 56 7.71 7.88 -16.39
CA CYS A 56 6.59 8.07 -15.48
C CYS A 56 6.91 9.18 -14.50
N PRO A 57 6.11 10.26 -14.46
CA PRO A 57 6.31 11.32 -13.47
C PRO A 57 6.29 10.71 -12.07
N ALA A 58 7.18 11.18 -11.20
CA ALA A 58 7.30 10.68 -9.85
C ALA A 58 5.91 10.64 -9.19
N ILE A 59 5.57 9.50 -8.59
CA ILE A 59 4.32 9.31 -7.84
C ILE A 59 4.36 10.26 -6.66
N ASN A 60 3.85 11.47 -6.86
CA ASN A 60 3.69 12.41 -5.77
C ASN A 60 2.42 12.03 -5.02
N ALA A 61 2.59 11.39 -3.86
CA ALA A 61 1.51 10.95 -3.00
C ALA A 61 0.57 12.08 -2.51
N THR A 62 0.90 13.36 -2.76
CA THR A 62 0.03 14.51 -2.45
C THR A 62 -0.88 14.97 -3.60
N LEU A 63 -0.68 14.47 -4.83
CA LEU A 63 -1.49 14.88 -5.98
C LEU A 63 -2.20 13.66 -6.58
N PRO A 64 -3.54 13.55 -6.46
CA PRO A 64 -4.29 12.36 -6.87
C PRO A 64 -4.32 12.13 -8.39
N THR A 65 -3.76 13.03 -9.19
CA THR A 65 -3.87 13.06 -10.66
C THR A 65 -2.56 12.84 -11.43
N VAL A 66 -1.42 12.63 -10.76
CA VAL A 66 -0.12 12.56 -11.47
C VAL A 66 0.24 11.15 -11.93
N ASN A 67 -0.48 10.11 -11.51
CA ASN A 67 -0.17 8.75 -11.92
C ASN A 67 -1.04 8.36 -13.11
N ASP A 68 -0.51 8.50 -14.32
CA ASP A 68 -1.06 7.86 -15.52
C ASP A 68 -0.84 6.34 -15.41
N ALA A 69 -1.63 5.71 -14.55
CA ALA A 69 -1.54 4.29 -14.23
C ALA A 69 -1.68 3.43 -15.50
N ALA A 70 -2.53 3.86 -16.44
CA ALA A 70 -2.70 3.17 -17.72
C ALA A 70 -1.40 3.12 -18.54
N ARG A 71 -0.59 4.20 -18.50
CA ARG A 71 0.73 4.24 -19.15
C ARG A 71 1.82 3.55 -18.33
N CYS A 72 1.79 3.71 -17.01
CA CYS A 72 2.91 3.39 -16.13
C CYS A 72 2.86 1.98 -15.55
N ASP A 73 1.67 1.47 -15.22
CA ASP A 73 1.50 0.12 -14.65
C ASP A 73 1.99 -0.98 -15.59
N PRO A 74 1.77 -0.93 -16.92
CA PRO A 74 2.30 -1.93 -17.83
C PRO A 74 3.84 -1.98 -17.83
N ILE A 75 4.51 -0.83 -17.66
CA ILE A 75 5.98 -0.73 -17.64
C ILE A 75 6.55 -1.43 -16.41
N LEU A 76 5.92 -1.27 -15.24
CA LEU A 76 6.35 -1.91 -14.00
C LEU A 76 5.79 -3.31 -13.78
N SER A 77 4.97 -3.86 -14.69
CA SER A 77 4.15 -5.03 -14.34
C SER A 77 4.95 -6.26 -13.90
N ASN A 78 6.10 -6.54 -14.53
CA ASN A 78 6.93 -7.69 -14.15
C ASN A 78 7.74 -7.39 -12.87
N PHE A 79 8.29 -6.18 -12.74
CA PHE A 79 8.89 -5.71 -11.50
C PHE A 79 7.94 -5.82 -10.30
N SER A 80 6.70 -5.34 -10.45
CA SER A 80 5.65 -5.42 -9.42
C SER A 80 5.29 -6.87 -9.09
N LYS A 81 5.16 -7.74 -10.12
CA LYS A 81 4.96 -9.19 -9.90
C LYS A 81 6.14 -9.81 -9.15
N CYS A 82 7.38 -9.43 -9.44
CA CYS A 82 8.56 -9.91 -8.72
C CYS A 82 8.50 -9.57 -7.23
N LEU A 83 8.14 -8.32 -6.89
CA LEU A 83 7.97 -7.90 -5.50
C LEU A 83 6.86 -8.69 -4.80
N LEU A 84 5.69 -8.82 -5.44
CA LEU A 84 4.56 -9.54 -4.87
C LEU A 84 4.84 -11.04 -4.70
N ARG A 85 5.59 -11.66 -5.63
CA ARG A 85 6.05 -13.06 -5.47
C ARG A 85 7.02 -13.19 -4.30
N SER A 86 7.99 -12.29 -4.19
CA SER A 86 8.96 -12.27 -3.08
C SER A 86 8.25 -12.15 -1.72
N ALA A 87 7.18 -11.37 -1.68
CA ALA A 87 6.34 -11.20 -0.49
C ALA A 87 5.32 -12.35 -0.25
N LYS A 88 5.28 -13.37 -1.13
CA LYS A 88 4.30 -14.47 -1.10
C LYS A 88 2.84 -13.98 -1.16
N LEU A 89 2.61 -12.94 -1.94
CA LEU A 89 1.31 -12.29 -2.14
C LEU A 89 0.66 -12.61 -3.49
N LEU A 90 1.29 -13.46 -4.30
CA LEU A 90 0.68 -13.99 -5.52
C LEU A 90 0.34 -15.47 -5.36
N LYS A 91 -0.79 -15.85 -5.97
CA LYS A 91 -1.16 -17.25 -6.21
C LYS A 91 -0.30 -17.85 -7.35
N PRO A 92 -0.32 -19.18 -7.54
CA PRO A 92 0.42 -19.83 -8.62
C PRO A 92 0.09 -19.33 -10.04
N ASP A 93 -1.13 -18.82 -10.25
CA ASP A 93 -1.58 -18.23 -11.52
C ASP A 93 -1.18 -16.74 -11.68
N ASN A 94 -0.39 -16.19 -10.76
CA ASN A 94 0.03 -14.79 -10.69
C ASN A 94 -1.08 -13.78 -10.37
N THR A 95 -2.23 -14.25 -9.90
CA THR A 95 -3.24 -13.34 -9.34
C THR A 95 -2.89 -12.95 -7.90
N PHE A 96 -3.34 -11.78 -7.48
CA PHE A 96 -3.14 -11.30 -6.11
C PHE A 96 -3.88 -12.19 -5.09
N ASP A 97 -3.20 -12.54 -4.00
CA ASP A 97 -3.76 -13.33 -2.92
C ASP A 97 -4.22 -12.43 -1.76
N ASP A 98 -5.50 -12.06 -1.77
CA ASP A 98 -6.18 -11.31 -0.70
C ASP A 98 -5.97 -11.95 0.69
N VAL A 99 -6.12 -13.28 0.77
CA VAL A 99 -6.03 -14.00 2.04
C VAL A 99 -4.60 -13.94 2.59
N ALA A 100 -3.61 -14.14 1.70
CA ALA A 100 -2.20 -13.96 2.05
C ALA A 100 -1.90 -12.52 2.45
N PHE A 101 -2.42 -11.51 1.73
CA PHE A 101 -2.20 -10.11 2.08
C PHE A 101 -2.76 -9.74 3.46
N LYS A 102 -4.01 -10.10 3.76
CA LYS A 102 -4.62 -9.89 5.07
C LYS A 102 -3.85 -10.59 6.19
N THR A 103 -3.29 -11.76 5.91
CA THR A 103 -2.59 -12.58 6.91
C THR A 103 -1.14 -12.16 7.11
N ILE A 104 -0.39 -11.93 6.03
CA ILE A 104 1.05 -11.65 6.03
C ILE A 104 1.29 -10.16 6.26
N ALA A 105 0.74 -9.30 5.40
CA ALA A 105 0.98 -7.87 5.44
C ALA A 105 0.19 -7.21 6.57
N LEU A 106 -1.13 -7.45 6.63
CA LEU A 106 -1.99 -6.79 7.61
C LEU A 106 -2.03 -7.51 8.97
N LYS A 107 -1.45 -8.72 9.08
CA LYS A 107 -1.46 -9.53 10.32
C LYS A 107 -2.85 -9.67 10.94
N LYS A 108 -3.90 -9.72 10.11
CA LYS A 108 -5.33 -9.76 10.50
C LYS A 108 -5.79 -8.57 11.36
N LYS A 109 -5.09 -7.43 11.31
CA LYS A 109 -5.42 -6.20 12.05
C LYS A 109 -6.35 -5.24 11.29
N CYS A 110 -6.68 -5.60 10.05
CA CYS A 110 -7.68 -4.94 9.22
C CYS A 110 -8.76 -5.98 8.92
N ILE A 111 -10.01 -5.67 9.26
CA ILE A 111 -11.21 -6.46 8.91
C ILE A 111 -12.01 -5.63 7.92
#